data_AF-A0A8S3DC95-F1
#
_entry.id   AF-A0A8S3DC95-F1
#
_cell.length_a   1.000
_cell.length_b   1.000
_cell.length_c   1.000
_cell.angle_alpha   90.00
_cell.angle_beta   90.00
_cell.angle_gamma   90.00
#
_symmetry.space_group_name_H-M   'P 1'
#
loop_
_entity.id
_entity.type
_entity.pdbx_description
1 polymer ?
#
loop_
_entity_poly.entity_id
_entity_poly.type
_entity_poly.pdbx_seq_one_letter_code
_entity_poly.pdbx_strand_id
1 'polypeptide(L)' 'MDNDTQLDIIVANYGTNNMGILFGYGNGAFLKQMMISTDSNSHPSCIAIGDFNDDTQLDIAV' A
#
# COMPACT_ATOMS: atom_id res chain seq x y z
N MET A 1 -0.26 4.87 4.00
CA MET A 1 -0.03 5.73 5.17
C MET A 1 -0.71 7.05 4.89
N ASP A 2 -1.86 7.22 5.50
CA ASP A 2 -2.69 8.43 5.43
C ASP A 2 -2.29 9.50 6.47
N ASN A 3 -1.05 9.39 6.97
CA ASN A 3 -0.44 10.29 7.95
C ASN A 3 -1.16 10.32 9.31
N ASP A 4 -1.85 9.23 9.67
CA ASP A 4 -2.68 9.13 10.87
C ASP A 4 -1.99 8.52 12.10
N THR A 5 -0.67 8.29 12.03
CA THR A 5 0.18 7.62 13.05
C THR A 5 -0.14 6.14 13.32
N GLN A 6 -1.13 5.57 12.64
CA GLN A 6 -1.53 4.18 12.82
C GLN A 6 -0.80 3.29 11.80
N LEU A 7 -0.72 1.99 12.14
CA LEU A 7 -0.08 1.03 11.25
C LEU A 7 -1.05 0.58 10.16
N ASP A 8 -0.66 0.78 8.92
CA ASP A 8 -1.33 0.27 7.73
C ASP A 8 -0.70 -1.05 7.24
N ILE A 9 -1.44 -1.78 6.39
CA ILE A 9 -0.94 -2.95 5.68
C ILE A 9 -1.00 -2.70 4.17
N ILE A 10 0.08 -3.07 3.47
CA ILE A 10 0.16 -3.03 2.02
C ILE A 10 0.40 -4.46 1.50
N VAL A 11 -0.31 -4.83 0.44
CA VAL A 11 -0.28 -6.19 -0.13
C VAL A 11 0.01 -6.13 -1.63
N ALA A 12 1.05 -6.84 -2.06
CA ALA A 12 1.28 -7.12 -3.48
C ALA A 12 0.41 -8.31 -3.88
N ASN A 13 -0.62 -8.08 -4.70
CA ASN A 13 -1.49 -9.16 -5.15
C ASN A 13 -0.86 -9.85 -6.37
N TYR A 14 0.12 -10.70 -6.09
CA TYR A 14 0.84 -11.46 -7.12
C TYR A 14 -0.13 -12.23 -8.03
N GLY A 15 0.17 -12.25 -9.33
CA GLY A 15 -0.69 -12.86 -10.34
C GLY A 15 -1.86 -12.00 -10.79
N THR A 16 -2.00 -10.78 -10.26
CA THR A 16 -3.03 -9.82 -10.66
C THR A 16 -2.40 -8.53 -11.24
N ASN A 17 -3.23 -7.51 -11.48
CA ASN A 17 -2.81 -6.20 -12.00
C ASN A 17 -3.09 -5.09 -10.98
N ASN A 18 -3.03 -5.40 -9.69
CA ASN A 18 -3.27 -4.44 -8.64
C ASN A 18 -2.49 -4.77 -7.36
N MET A 19 -2.43 -3.78 -6.49
CA MET A 19 -2.01 -3.92 -5.10
C MET A 19 -3.14 -3.49 -4.17
N GLY A 20 -3.04 -3.87 -2.90
CA GLY A 20 -4.03 -3.53 -1.88
C GLY A 20 -3.45 -2.72 -0.74
N ILE A 21 -4.27 -1.84 -0.16
CA ILE A 21 -3.97 -1.10 1.08
C ILE A 21 -5.11 -1.35 2.08
N LEU A 22 -4.76 -1.68 3.32
CA LEU A 22 -5.69 -1.75 4.44
C LEU A 22 -5.27 -0.71 5.47
N PHE A 23 -6.09 0.32 5.65
CA PHE A 23 -5.83 1.38 6.62
C PHE A 23 -6.19 0.93 8.03
N GLY A 24 -5.29 1.16 8.98
CA GLY A 24 -5.45 0.72 10.37
C GLY A 24 -6.32 1.66 11.19
N TYR A 25 -7.05 1.12 12.16
CA TYR A 25 -7.74 1.91 13.21
C TYR A 25 -6.92 2.02 14.51
N GLY A 26 -5.66 1.58 14.51
CA GLY A 26 -4.77 1.62 15.68
C GLY A 26 -5.15 0.66 16.82
N ASN A 27 -6.28 -0.03 16.72
CA ASN A 27 -6.79 -0.99 17.70
C ASN A 27 -6.74 -2.45 17.20
N GLY A 28 -6.02 -2.69 16.10
CA GLY A 28 -5.91 -3.99 15.44
C GLY A 28 -7.03 -4.30 14.43
N ALA A 29 -8.04 -3.44 14.31
CA ALA A 29 -8.99 -3.49 13.19
C ALA A 29 -8.48 -2.68 12.00
N PHE A 30 -8.95 -3.05 10.81
CA PHE A 30 -8.58 -2.41 9.54
C PHE A 30 -9.82 -2.09 8.72
N LEU A 31 -9.73 -1.02 7.92
CA LEU A 31 -10.70 -0.70 6.89
C LEU A 31 -10.73 -1.79 5.80
N LYS A 32 -11.82 -1.80 5.02
CA LYS A 32 -11.91 -2.65 3.83
C LYS A 32 -10.75 -2.32 2.88
N GLN A 33 -10.13 -3.36 2.32
CA GLN A 33 -9.03 -3.24 1.38
C GLN A 33 -9.38 -2.31 0.21
N MET A 34 -8.57 -1.27 0.04
CA MET A 34 -8.55 -0.42 -1.14
C MET A 34 -7.63 -1.03 -2.18
N MET A 35 -8.11 -1.16 -3.42
CA MET A 35 -7.36 -1.77 -4.51
C MET A 35 -6.87 -0.68 -5.46
N ILE A 36 -5.56 -0.68 -5.76
CA ILE A 36 -4.91 0.27 -6.65
C ILE A 36 -4.37 -0.49 -7.85
N SER A 37 -4.74 -0.03 -9.06
CA SER A 37 -4.23 -0.61 -10.32
C SER A 37 -2.74 -0.40 -10.44
N THR A 38 -2.01 -1.44 -10.84
CA THR A 38 -0.57 -1.39 -11.17
C THR A 38 -0.34 -1.54 -12.68
N ASP A 39 -1.37 -1.26 -13.48
CA ASP A 39 -1.45 -1.48 -14.92
C ASP A 39 -1.46 -2.95 -15.37
N SER A 40 -1.78 -3.15 -16.64
CA SER A 40 -2.01 -4.47 -17.23
C SER A 40 -0.71 -5.27 -17.33
N ASN A 41 -0.78 -6.55 -16.96
CA ASN A 41 0.33 -7.50 -16.96
C ASN A 41 1.48 -7.14 -16.00
N SER A 42 1.21 -6.36 -14.95
CA SER A 42 2.22 -5.92 -13.98
C SER A 42 2.64 -6.99 -12.98
N HIS A 43 1.73 -7.87 -12.57
CA HIS A 43 2.02 -9.00 -11.68
C HIS A 43 2.87 -8.60 -10.45
N PRO A 44 2.40 -7.65 -9.63
CA PRO A 44 3.21 -7.08 -8.57
C PRO A 44 3.67 -8.16 -7.58
N SER A 45 4.98 -8.24 -7.34
CA SER A 45 5.60 -9.28 -6.51
C SER A 45 6.32 -8.73 -5.27
N CYS A 46 6.72 -7.46 -5.32
CA CYS A 46 7.51 -6.80 -4.29
C CYS A 46 6.91 -5.41 -4.03
N ILE A 47 7.10 -4.91 -2.81
CA ILE A 47 6.76 -3.54 -2.44
C ILE A 47 7.97 -2.95 -1.72
N ALA A 48 8.30 -1.70 -2.05
CA ALA A 48 9.22 -0.88 -1.28
C ALA A 48 8.46 0.32 -0.72
N ILE A 49 8.81 0.69 0.52
CA ILE A 49 8.23 1.84 1.23
C ILE A 49 9.38 2.74 1.63
N GLY A 50 9.25 4.04 1.36
CA GLY A 50 10.22 5.06 1.71
C GLY A 50 9.72 6.42 1.27
N ASP A 51 10.30 7.49 1.80
CA ASP A 51 10.14 8.81 1.21
C ASP A 51 11.08 8.88 0.00
N PHE A 52 10.52 8.80 -1.21
CA PHE A 52 11.28 8.76 -2.46
C PHE A 52 11.34 10.12 -3.15
N ASN A 53 10.52 11.08 -2.72
CA ASN A 53 10.38 12.39 -3.34
C ASN A 53 10.69 13.58 -2.41
N ASP A 54 11.17 13.31 -1.19
CA ASP A 54 11.53 14.26 -0.13
C ASP A 54 10.34 15.12 0.37
N ASP A 55 9.11 14.60 0.33
CA ASP A 55 7.91 15.31 0.80
C ASP A 55 7.52 14.98 2.25
N THR A 56 8.32 14.18 2.96
CA THR A 56 8.11 13.70 4.33
C THR A 56 6.97 12.71 4.51
N GLN A 57 6.31 12.28 3.44
CA GLN A 57 5.31 11.23 3.44
C GLN A 57 5.92 9.93 2.92
N LEU A 58 5.43 8.80 3.42
CA LEU A 58 5.89 7.50 2.92
C LEU A 58 5.25 7.22 1.56
N ASP A 59 6.09 7.12 0.54
CA ASP A 59 5.74 6.66 -0.79
C ASP A 59 5.73 5.12 -0.88
N ILE A 60 5.11 4.64 -1.94
CA ILE A 60 5.02 3.21 -2.27
C ILE A 60 5.56 3.00 -3.68
N ALA A 61 6.50 2.07 -3.82
CA ALA A 61 6.96 1.56 -5.11
C ALA A 61 6.64 0.07 -5.24
N VAL A 62 6.22 -0.36 -6.43
CA VAL A 62 5.74 -1.71 -6.76
C VAL A 62 6.26 -2.16 -8.11
#